data_AF-A0A4Q3CDY0-F1
#
_entry.id   AF-A0A4Q3CDY0-F1
#
_cell.length_a   1.000
_cell.length_b   1.000
_cell.length_c   1.000
_cell.angle_alpha   90.00
_cell.angle_beta   90.00
_cell.angle_gamma   90.00
#
_symmetry.space_group_name_H-M   'P 1'
#
loop_
_entity.id
_entity.type
_entity.pdbx_description
1 polymer ?
#
loop_
_entity_poly.entity_id
_entity_poly.type
_entity_poly.pdbx_seq_one_letter_code
_entity_poly.pdbx_strand_id
1 'polypeptide(L)'
;VEHAKDIVDLLRYDEDTAGGLMGKELVKVNENWNVLTCVREMREQATNVQRVHSIYVVDDENRLKGRLSLKDLLITGTKTPISEVYIPKVDFVKVNTPDVEVARIMQKYDLEAIPVVDELGRLVGRITIDDIVDVIKEEADKDFQLAAGISQDVDADDSIIDLTKARLPWLVLALLGGFISVKLLNGFSGAMQHHKELFFFTPLIAAMAGNVGVQSSAIIVQGLANNSISGSLFNRLIKEVLLSLLNGSLLALILIAGSHLLLGVSYEVGLTVSISLISVIVIASLIGTFVPILLNKFGIDPALATGPFITTSNDICGILIYFTIAKMILGF
;
A
#
# COMPACT_ATOMS: atom_id res chain seq x y z
N VAL A 1 -24.45 31.31 14.63
CA VAL A 1 -24.24 30.74 15.98
C VAL A 1 -24.17 29.21 15.92
N GLU A 2 -25.05 28.56 15.16
CA GLU A 2 -25.07 27.09 14.97
C GLU A 2 -23.79 26.56 14.27
N HIS A 3 -23.43 27.11 13.11
CA HIS A 3 -22.13 26.82 12.45
C HIS A 3 -20.90 26.97 13.37
N ALA A 4 -20.90 27.96 14.27
CA ALA A 4 -19.77 28.16 15.18
C ALA A 4 -19.68 27.05 16.25
N LYS A 5 -20.82 26.48 16.67
CA LYS A 5 -20.84 25.31 17.56
C LYS A 5 -20.36 24.06 16.84
N ASP A 6 -20.75 23.90 15.57
CA ASP A 6 -20.35 22.74 14.78
C ASP A 6 -18.84 22.70 14.54
N ILE A 7 -18.24 23.84 14.24
CA ILE A 7 -16.78 23.98 14.12
C ILE A 7 -16.09 23.64 15.46
N VAL A 8 -16.60 24.13 16.59
CA VAL A 8 -16.00 23.87 17.92
C VAL A 8 -16.07 22.39 18.30
N ASP A 9 -17.11 21.69 17.89
CA ASP A 9 -17.22 20.24 18.13
C ASP A 9 -16.28 19.43 17.21
N LEU A 10 -16.10 19.86 15.94
CA LEU A 10 -15.17 19.23 15.00
C LEU A 10 -13.71 19.38 15.44
N LEU A 11 -13.35 20.54 16.00
CA LEU A 11 -12.01 20.82 16.56
C LEU A 11 -11.61 19.91 17.74
N ARG A 12 -12.47 18.99 18.18
CA ARG A 12 -12.17 18.01 19.23
C ARG A 12 -11.60 16.71 18.69
N TYR A 13 -11.69 16.48 17.40
CA TYR A 13 -11.18 15.28 16.74
C TYR A 13 -9.82 15.55 16.12
N ASP A 14 -8.99 14.52 16.04
CA ASP A 14 -7.71 14.58 15.35
C ASP A 14 -7.96 14.72 13.84
N GLU A 15 -7.12 15.50 13.14
CA GLU A 15 -7.28 15.79 11.70
C GLU A 15 -7.29 14.51 10.85
N ASP A 16 -6.42 13.54 11.18
CA ASP A 16 -6.25 12.25 10.47
C ASP A 16 -7.31 11.19 10.85
N THR A 17 -8.51 11.61 11.28
CA THR A 17 -9.59 10.70 11.69
C THR A 17 -10.89 11.02 10.98
N ALA A 18 -11.81 10.06 10.99
CA ALA A 18 -13.17 10.24 10.48
C ALA A 18 -13.87 11.46 11.12
N GLY A 19 -13.60 11.74 12.40
CA GLY A 19 -14.12 12.92 13.08
C GLY A 19 -13.53 14.24 12.60
N GLY A 20 -12.26 14.25 12.17
CA GLY A 20 -11.60 15.40 11.57
C GLY A 20 -12.09 15.68 10.14
N LEU A 21 -12.40 14.62 9.38
CA LEU A 21 -12.87 14.70 7.99
C LEU A 21 -14.39 14.90 7.85
N MET A 22 -15.19 14.60 8.88
CA MET A 22 -16.66 14.58 8.71
C MET A 22 -17.27 15.98 8.59
N GLY A 23 -18.19 16.11 7.63
CA GLY A 23 -19.17 17.18 7.61
C GLY A 23 -20.35 16.87 8.52
N LYS A 24 -20.87 17.89 9.22
CA LYS A 24 -22.10 17.74 10.02
C LYS A 24 -23.38 17.96 9.20
N GLU A 25 -23.25 18.55 8.03
CA GLU A 25 -24.34 18.83 7.11
C GLU A 25 -24.79 17.54 6.40
N LEU A 26 -25.88 16.95 6.89
CA LEU A 26 -26.43 15.69 6.40
C LEU A 26 -27.96 15.71 6.47
N VAL A 27 -28.60 14.85 5.67
CA VAL A 27 -30.04 14.62 5.74
C VAL A 27 -30.31 13.37 6.57
N LYS A 28 -31.08 13.52 7.65
CA LYS A 28 -31.51 12.41 8.50
C LYS A 28 -33.02 12.42 8.72
N VAL A 29 -33.59 11.23 8.82
CA VAL A 29 -35.01 11.03 9.08
C VAL A 29 -35.22 10.00 10.18
N ASN A 30 -36.34 10.09 10.87
CA ASN A 30 -36.65 9.17 11.96
C ASN A 30 -37.43 7.94 11.45
N GLU A 31 -37.10 6.75 11.94
CA GLU A 31 -37.75 5.49 11.53
C GLU A 31 -39.26 5.44 11.85
N ASN A 32 -39.71 6.18 12.86
CA ASN A 32 -41.10 6.24 13.31
C ASN A 32 -41.99 7.13 12.43
N TRP A 33 -41.44 7.79 11.40
CA TRP A 33 -42.22 8.62 10.48
C TRP A 33 -42.90 7.80 9.39
N ASN A 34 -43.89 8.41 8.72
CA ASN A 34 -44.38 7.92 7.43
C ASN A 34 -43.70 8.65 6.27
N VAL A 35 -43.86 8.13 5.05
CA VAL A 35 -43.25 8.70 3.83
C VAL A 35 -43.63 10.17 3.62
N LEU A 36 -44.88 10.58 3.89
CA LEU A 36 -45.31 11.98 3.75
C LEU A 36 -44.52 12.92 4.66
N THR A 37 -44.43 12.59 5.94
CA THR A 37 -43.66 13.37 6.93
C THR A 37 -42.19 13.36 6.56
N CYS A 38 -41.63 12.20 6.24
CA CYS A 38 -40.24 12.04 5.81
C CYS A 38 -39.87 12.98 4.66
N VAL A 39 -40.64 12.98 3.57
CA VAL A 39 -40.38 13.84 2.41
C VAL A 39 -40.49 15.33 2.76
N ARG A 40 -41.42 15.71 3.64
CA ARG A 40 -41.56 17.09 4.10
C ARG A 40 -40.33 17.55 4.90
N GLU A 41 -39.94 16.78 5.91
CA GLU A 41 -38.78 17.10 6.76
C GLU A 41 -37.47 17.09 5.95
N MET A 42 -37.33 16.15 5.01
CA MET A 42 -36.19 16.11 4.09
C MET A 42 -36.09 17.37 3.23
N ARG A 43 -37.21 17.90 2.72
CA ARG A 43 -37.21 19.14 1.93
C ARG A 43 -36.75 20.34 2.74
N GLU A 44 -37.13 20.40 4.01
CA GLU A 44 -36.69 21.47 4.90
C GLU A 44 -35.17 21.39 5.14
N GLN A 45 -34.67 20.21 5.51
CA GLN A 45 -33.23 19.97 5.69
C GLN A 45 -32.44 20.24 4.40
N ALA A 46 -32.96 19.83 3.24
CA ALA A 46 -32.33 20.01 1.94
C ALA A 46 -32.07 21.48 1.56
N THR A 47 -32.73 22.43 2.22
CA THR A 47 -32.48 23.87 2.01
C THR A 47 -31.14 24.31 2.60
N ASN A 48 -30.63 23.56 3.59
CA ASN A 48 -29.41 23.88 4.35
C ASN A 48 -28.20 23.02 3.96
N VAL A 49 -28.35 22.06 3.04
CA VAL A 49 -27.26 21.22 2.50
C VAL A 49 -27.06 21.50 1.02
N GLN A 50 -25.80 21.62 0.60
CA GLN A 50 -25.48 21.89 -0.80
C GLN A 50 -25.78 20.70 -1.73
N ARG A 51 -25.52 19.48 -1.24
CA ARG A 51 -25.77 18.22 -1.97
C ARG A 51 -26.26 17.15 -1.02
N VAL A 52 -27.27 16.39 -1.45
CA VAL A 52 -27.80 15.25 -0.71
C VAL A 52 -27.21 13.97 -1.30
N HIS A 53 -26.12 13.48 -0.71
CA HIS A 53 -25.46 12.24 -1.15
C HIS A 53 -26.14 10.99 -0.58
N SER A 54 -26.71 11.08 0.61
CA SER A 54 -27.41 9.97 1.27
C SER A 54 -28.40 10.48 2.29
N ILE A 55 -29.44 9.69 2.54
CA ILE A 55 -30.47 9.97 3.54
C ILE A 55 -30.36 8.88 4.60
N TYR A 56 -29.93 9.27 5.79
CA TYR A 56 -29.74 8.33 6.90
C TYR A 56 -31.01 8.22 7.75
N VAL A 57 -31.27 7.02 8.25
CA VAL A 57 -32.39 6.73 9.14
C VAL A 57 -31.89 6.54 10.55
N VAL A 58 -32.52 7.23 11.50
CA VAL A 58 -32.17 7.19 12.92
C VAL A 58 -33.39 6.87 13.79
N ASP A 59 -33.14 6.46 15.04
CA ASP A 59 -34.18 6.41 16.09
C ASP A 59 -34.29 7.72 16.86
N ASP A 60 -35.17 7.72 17.87
CA ASP A 60 -35.41 8.87 18.77
C ASP A 60 -34.16 9.27 19.59
N GLU A 61 -33.17 8.38 19.72
CA GLU A 61 -31.88 8.64 20.38
C GLU A 61 -30.78 9.06 19.38
N ASN A 62 -31.13 9.31 18.11
CA ASN A 62 -30.22 9.56 16.98
C ASN A 62 -29.28 8.40 16.61
N ARG A 63 -29.57 7.16 17.03
CA ARG A 63 -28.74 6.01 16.64
C ARG A 63 -28.99 5.64 15.19
N LEU A 64 -27.92 5.39 14.44
CA LEU A 64 -28.00 5.01 13.03
C LEU A 64 -28.69 3.64 12.88
N LYS A 65 -29.76 3.57 12.06
CA LYS A 65 -30.51 2.35 11.76
C LYS A 65 -30.30 1.86 10.33
N GLY A 66 -30.18 2.78 9.38
CA GLY A 66 -30.13 2.44 7.96
C GLY A 66 -30.03 3.66 7.06
N ARG A 67 -30.35 3.46 5.79
CA ARG A 67 -30.46 4.52 4.78
C ARG A 67 -31.74 4.38 3.95
N LEU A 68 -32.14 5.48 3.33
CA LEU A 68 -33.23 5.51 2.36
C LEU A 68 -32.71 5.72 0.95
N SER A 69 -33.35 5.03 0.03
CA SER A 69 -33.25 5.25 -1.40
C SER A 69 -34.32 6.23 -1.84
N LEU A 70 -33.93 7.28 -2.57
CA LEU A 70 -34.89 8.21 -3.18
C LEU A 70 -35.85 7.49 -4.13
N LYS A 71 -35.38 6.47 -4.84
CA LYS A 71 -36.21 5.63 -5.71
C LYS A 71 -37.33 4.95 -4.92
N ASP A 72 -37.01 4.39 -3.76
CA ASP A 72 -37.98 3.65 -2.95
C ASP A 72 -39.02 4.60 -2.35
N LEU A 73 -38.60 5.80 -1.92
CA LEU A 73 -39.50 6.86 -1.48
C LEU A 73 -40.47 7.35 -2.57
N LEU A 74 -40.08 7.31 -3.85
CA LEU A 74 -40.91 7.75 -4.97
C LEU A 74 -42.02 6.74 -5.34
N ILE A 75 -41.80 5.45 -5.10
CA ILE A 75 -42.75 4.39 -5.48
C ILE A 75 -43.62 3.92 -4.30
N THR A 76 -43.23 4.24 -3.06
CA THR A 76 -43.97 3.84 -1.86
C THR A 76 -45.12 4.81 -1.55
N GLY A 77 -46.22 4.27 -1.03
CA GLY A 77 -47.38 5.05 -0.61
C GLY A 77 -47.06 6.03 0.52
N THR A 78 -47.67 7.22 0.48
CA THR A 78 -47.39 8.31 1.42
C THR A 78 -47.66 8.01 2.90
N LYS A 79 -48.50 7.01 3.17
CA LYS A 79 -48.87 6.57 4.54
C LYS A 79 -47.99 5.44 5.09
N THR A 80 -47.14 4.83 4.26
CA THR A 80 -46.29 3.72 4.68
C THR A 80 -45.26 4.19 5.72
N PRO A 81 -45.01 3.44 6.80
CA PRO A 81 -43.96 3.74 7.77
C PRO A 81 -42.56 3.64 7.16
N ILE A 82 -41.64 4.53 7.56
CA ILE A 82 -40.23 4.47 7.12
C ILE A 82 -39.54 3.20 7.59
N SER A 83 -39.93 2.66 8.75
CA SER A 83 -39.46 1.37 9.26
C SER A 83 -39.65 0.18 8.30
N GLU A 84 -40.58 0.28 7.36
CA GLU A 84 -40.84 -0.76 6.34
C GLU A 84 -40.07 -0.51 5.03
N VAL A 85 -39.48 0.67 4.86
CA VAL A 85 -38.89 1.14 3.59
C VAL A 85 -37.38 1.24 3.65
N TYR A 86 -36.81 1.57 4.81
CA TYR A 86 -35.37 1.78 4.92
C TYR A 86 -34.59 0.49 4.70
N ILE A 87 -33.37 0.66 4.17
CA ILE A 87 -32.42 -0.44 3.99
C ILE A 87 -31.62 -0.57 5.29
N PRO A 88 -31.81 -1.65 6.07
CA PRO A 88 -31.06 -1.88 7.30
C PRO A 88 -29.60 -2.23 6.97
N LYS A 89 -28.71 -2.05 7.95
CA LYS A 89 -27.27 -2.37 7.86
C LYS A 89 -26.55 -1.54 6.78
N VAL A 90 -26.20 -0.33 7.18
CA VAL A 90 -25.31 0.54 6.42
C VAL A 90 -23.88 0.37 6.94
N ASP A 91 -22.92 0.39 6.03
CA ASP A 91 -21.52 0.56 6.41
C ASP A 91 -21.35 1.94 7.07
N PHE A 92 -20.65 1.97 8.19
CA PHE A 92 -20.38 3.18 8.97
C PHE A 92 -18.99 3.12 9.56
N VAL A 93 -18.44 4.28 9.89
CA VAL A 93 -17.16 4.42 10.60
C VAL A 93 -17.36 5.11 11.93
N LYS A 94 -16.44 4.88 12.86
CA LYS A 94 -16.44 5.59 14.14
C LYS A 94 -15.68 6.89 14.01
N VAL A 95 -15.97 7.87 14.86
CA VAL A 95 -15.24 9.15 14.91
C VAL A 95 -13.72 8.99 15.01
N ASN A 96 -13.23 7.93 15.67
CA ASN A 96 -11.79 7.68 15.86
C ASN A 96 -11.18 6.77 14.78
N THR A 97 -11.93 6.38 13.75
CA THR A 97 -11.41 5.57 12.65
C THR A 97 -10.39 6.41 11.85
N PRO A 98 -9.18 5.90 11.56
CA PRO A 98 -8.21 6.62 10.73
C PRO A 98 -8.78 6.94 9.35
N ASP A 99 -8.50 8.13 8.84
CA ASP A 99 -8.87 8.60 7.51
C ASP A 99 -8.52 7.62 6.37
N VAL A 100 -7.33 7.03 6.38
CA VAL A 100 -6.88 6.02 5.40
C VAL A 100 -7.77 4.77 5.45
N GLU A 101 -8.26 4.40 6.63
CA GLU A 101 -9.20 3.28 6.76
C GLU A 101 -10.59 3.65 6.22
N VAL A 102 -11.04 4.88 6.46
CA VAL A 102 -12.27 5.41 5.84
C VAL A 102 -12.17 5.36 4.31
N ALA A 103 -11.05 5.84 3.74
CA ALA A 103 -10.77 5.80 2.31
C ALA A 103 -10.86 4.39 1.74
N ARG A 104 -10.22 3.42 2.40
CA ARG A 104 -10.26 2.01 2.01
C ARG A 104 -11.68 1.43 2.02
N ILE A 105 -12.48 1.73 3.05
CA ILE A 105 -13.87 1.27 3.13
C ILE A 105 -14.70 1.88 2.00
N MET A 106 -14.60 3.19 1.80
CA MET A 106 -15.36 3.89 0.76
C MET A 106 -15.01 3.38 -0.64
N GLN A 107 -13.72 3.18 -0.95
CA GLN A 107 -13.26 2.62 -2.22
C GLN A 107 -13.73 1.17 -2.42
N LYS A 108 -13.63 0.32 -1.38
CA LYS A 108 -13.96 -1.10 -1.48
C LYS A 108 -15.43 -1.35 -1.80
N TYR A 109 -16.31 -0.48 -1.30
CA TYR A 109 -17.76 -0.62 -1.43
C TYR A 109 -18.39 0.42 -2.38
N ASP A 110 -17.57 1.16 -3.13
CA ASP A 110 -18.00 2.20 -4.07
C ASP A 110 -18.99 3.21 -3.43
N LEU A 111 -18.67 3.68 -2.22
CA LEU A 111 -19.56 4.56 -1.45
C LEU A 111 -19.37 6.04 -1.83
N GLU A 112 -20.46 6.71 -2.20
CA GLU A 112 -20.47 8.17 -2.42
C GLU A 112 -20.36 8.97 -1.12
N ALA A 113 -20.87 8.40 -0.01
CA ALA A 113 -20.77 8.96 1.32
C ALA A 113 -20.88 7.87 2.39
N ILE A 114 -20.19 8.05 3.51
CA ILE A 114 -20.21 7.13 4.64
C ILE A 114 -20.62 7.87 5.93
N PRO A 115 -21.58 7.34 6.71
CA PRO A 115 -21.98 7.94 7.98
C PRO A 115 -20.92 7.71 9.06
N VAL A 116 -20.72 8.73 9.89
CA VAL A 116 -19.83 8.69 11.05
C VAL A 116 -20.66 8.63 12.33
N VAL A 117 -20.32 7.68 13.20
CA VAL A 117 -21.01 7.48 14.49
C VAL A 117 -20.10 7.68 15.69
N ASP A 118 -20.68 8.13 16.80
CA ASP A 118 -20.00 8.17 18.09
C ASP A 118 -19.95 6.78 18.77
N GLU A 119 -19.33 6.70 19.95
CA GLU A 119 -19.22 5.44 20.72
C GLU A 119 -20.57 4.88 21.19
N LEU A 120 -21.63 5.70 21.21
CA LEU A 120 -23.00 5.28 21.54
C LEU A 120 -23.80 4.86 20.29
N GLY A 121 -23.19 4.92 19.11
CA GLY A 121 -23.80 4.60 17.82
C GLY A 121 -24.69 5.71 17.26
N ARG A 122 -24.56 6.95 17.78
CA ARG A 122 -25.33 8.10 17.30
C ARG A 122 -24.70 8.65 16.03
N LEU A 123 -25.53 8.99 15.06
CA LEU A 123 -25.09 9.63 13.82
C LEU A 123 -24.66 11.07 14.11
N VAL A 124 -23.36 11.34 13.96
CA VAL A 124 -22.75 12.65 14.27
C VAL A 124 -22.27 13.41 13.04
N GLY A 125 -22.05 12.71 11.92
CA GLY A 125 -21.58 13.32 10.68
C GLY A 125 -21.61 12.35 9.51
N ARG A 126 -21.08 12.80 8.38
CA ARG A 126 -20.81 11.98 7.19
C ARG A 126 -19.52 12.44 6.52
N ILE A 127 -18.89 11.56 5.78
CA ILE A 127 -17.74 11.88 4.92
C ILE A 127 -18.14 11.62 3.48
N THR A 128 -17.77 12.52 2.56
CA THR A 128 -18.05 12.35 1.12
C THR A 128 -16.86 11.84 0.34
N ILE A 129 -17.15 11.31 -0.85
CA ILE A 129 -16.10 10.94 -1.79
C ILE A 129 -15.23 12.15 -2.21
N ASP A 130 -15.80 13.35 -2.28
CA ASP A 130 -15.03 14.55 -2.66
C ASP A 130 -13.95 14.85 -1.58
N ASP A 131 -14.26 14.65 -0.29
CA ASP A 131 -13.32 14.87 0.82
C ASP A 131 -12.27 13.76 0.93
N ILE A 132 -12.61 12.53 0.54
CA ILE A 132 -11.70 11.38 0.67
C ILE A 132 -10.72 11.25 -0.49
N VAL A 133 -10.98 11.92 -1.62
CA VAL A 133 -10.10 11.87 -2.80
C VAL A 133 -8.72 12.44 -2.48
N ASP A 134 -8.64 13.52 -1.70
CA ASP A 134 -7.36 14.10 -1.30
C ASP A 134 -6.58 13.15 -0.39
N VAL A 135 -7.25 12.51 0.58
CA VAL A 135 -6.64 11.48 1.45
C VAL A 135 -6.09 10.30 0.64
N ILE A 136 -6.84 9.83 -0.35
CA ILE A 136 -6.38 8.75 -1.24
C ILE A 136 -5.12 9.16 -2.00
N LYS A 137 -5.09 10.41 -2.48
CA LYS A 137 -3.96 10.93 -3.24
C LYS A 137 -2.73 11.12 -2.36
N GLU A 138 -2.89 11.74 -1.20
CA GLU A 138 -1.81 11.98 -0.24
C GLU A 138 -1.18 10.67 0.24
N GLU A 139 -1.99 9.66 0.57
CA GLU A 139 -1.46 8.34 0.96
C GLU A 139 -0.74 7.66 -0.21
N ALA A 140 -1.25 7.77 -1.44
CA ALA A 140 -0.56 7.23 -2.63
C ALA A 140 0.78 7.94 -2.91
N ASP A 141 0.82 9.26 -2.75
CA ASP A 141 2.04 10.07 -2.91
C ASP A 141 3.06 9.71 -1.83
N LYS A 142 2.63 9.55 -0.58
CA LYS A 142 3.45 9.11 0.54
C LYS A 142 4.01 7.70 0.34
N ASP A 143 3.17 6.73 -0.05
CA ASP A 143 3.62 5.36 -0.39
C ASP A 143 4.67 5.37 -1.49
N PHE A 144 4.47 6.20 -2.53
CA PHE A 144 5.41 6.35 -3.63
C PHE A 144 6.75 6.96 -3.17
N GLN A 145 6.71 8.00 -2.33
CA GLN A 145 7.90 8.63 -1.77
C GLN A 145 8.69 7.66 -0.87
N LEU A 146 8.00 6.95 0.02
CA LEU A 146 8.61 5.91 0.86
C LEU A 146 9.27 4.84 -0.01
N ALA A 147 8.60 4.39 -1.07
CA ALA A 147 9.12 3.40 -1.99
C ALA A 147 10.35 3.88 -2.79
N ALA A 148 10.46 5.19 -3.01
CA ALA A 148 11.62 5.82 -3.63
C ALA A 148 12.79 6.07 -2.64
N GLY A 149 12.61 5.79 -1.35
CA GLY A 149 13.59 6.10 -0.31
C GLY A 149 13.60 7.57 0.10
N ILE A 150 12.41 8.15 0.23
CA ILE A 150 12.18 9.50 0.72
C ILE A 150 11.41 9.36 2.04
N SER A 151 11.94 9.89 3.15
CA SER A 151 11.41 9.64 4.50
C SER A 151 10.41 10.69 5.01
N GLN A 152 10.20 11.76 4.26
CA GLN A 152 9.34 12.89 4.62
C GLN A 152 8.59 13.32 3.38
N ASP A 153 7.37 13.79 3.56
CA ASP A 153 6.62 14.41 2.48
C ASP A 153 7.33 15.70 2.05
N VAL A 154 7.72 15.75 0.77
CA VAL A 154 8.47 16.86 0.18
C VAL A 154 8.04 17.12 -1.26
N ASP A 155 7.98 18.39 -1.61
CA ASP A 155 7.70 18.86 -2.96
C ASP A 155 8.97 19.19 -3.74
N ALA A 156 8.88 19.17 -5.08
CA ALA A 156 10.01 19.48 -5.95
C ALA A 156 10.54 20.91 -5.76
N ASP A 157 9.69 21.84 -5.33
CA ASP A 157 10.00 23.25 -5.12
C ASP A 157 10.50 23.56 -3.69
N ASP A 158 10.57 22.54 -2.83
CA ASP A 158 11.07 22.70 -1.46
C ASP A 158 12.55 23.12 -1.41
N SER A 159 12.96 23.62 -0.25
CA SER A 159 14.33 24.05 -0.04
C SER A 159 15.31 22.88 -0.20
N ILE A 160 16.53 23.19 -0.67
CA ILE A 160 17.62 22.20 -0.81
C ILE A 160 17.85 21.44 0.51
N ILE A 161 17.69 22.12 1.65
CA ILE A 161 17.91 21.53 2.97
C ILE A 161 16.82 20.50 3.30
N ASP A 162 15.57 20.78 2.95
CA ASP A 162 14.45 19.88 3.26
C ASP A 162 14.50 18.64 2.37
N LEU A 163 14.73 18.81 1.07
CA LEU A 163 15.00 17.71 0.14
C LEU A 163 16.19 16.84 0.56
N THR A 164 17.24 17.46 1.10
CA THR A 164 18.41 16.73 1.61
C THR A 164 18.05 15.91 2.85
N LYS A 165 17.32 16.48 3.82
CA LYS A 165 16.88 15.77 5.03
C LYS A 165 15.97 14.59 4.70
N ALA A 166 15.11 14.72 3.69
CA ALA A 166 14.20 13.66 3.28
C ALA A 166 14.90 12.48 2.59
N ARG A 167 16.02 12.71 1.89
CA ARG A 167 16.73 11.69 1.08
C ARG A 167 17.97 11.11 1.77
N LEU A 168 18.72 11.94 2.48
CA LEU A 168 20.03 11.60 3.03
C LEU A 168 19.99 10.38 3.99
N PRO A 169 18.98 10.19 4.85
CA PRO A 169 18.91 9.00 5.72
C PRO A 169 18.99 7.69 4.93
N TRP A 170 18.23 7.59 3.84
CA TRP A 170 18.22 6.40 2.98
C TRP A 170 19.50 6.25 2.16
N LEU A 171 20.05 7.36 1.65
CA LEU A 171 21.33 7.35 0.93
C LEU A 171 22.50 6.89 1.83
N VAL A 172 22.52 7.34 3.08
CA VAL A 172 23.52 6.90 4.07
C VAL A 172 23.35 5.41 4.37
N LEU A 173 22.12 4.95 4.57
CA LEU A 173 21.85 3.52 4.81
C LEU A 173 22.29 2.65 3.62
N ALA A 174 22.00 3.07 2.39
CA ALA A 174 22.45 2.38 1.18
C ALA A 174 23.97 2.36 1.07
N LEU A 175 24.65 3.47 1.36
CA LEU A 175 26.11 3.57 1.37
C LEU A 175 26.75 2.60 2.38
N LEU A 176 26.19 2.52 3.60
CA LEU A 176 26.65 1.59 4.63
C LEU A 176 26.49 0.14 4.18
N GLY A 177 25.37 -0.20 3.54
CA GLY A 177 25.20 -1.51 2.92
C GLY A 177 26.19 -1.78 1.79
N GLY A 178 26.51 -0.77 0.98
CA GLY A 178 27.57 -0.84 -0.03
C GLY A 178 28.94 -1.23 0.55
N PHE A 179 29.32 -0.69 1.72
CA PHE A 179 30.56 -1.10 2.40
C PHE A 179 30.55 -2.58 2.82
N ILE A 180 29.38 -3.12 3.19
CA ILE A 180 29.24 -4.56 3.50
C ILE A 180 29.48 -5.37 2.22
N SER A 181 28.88 -4.98 1.10
CA SER A 181 29.10 -5.63 -0.20
C SER A 181 30.56 -5.62 -0.63
N VAL A 182 31.27 -4.50 -0.47
CA VAL A 182 32.72 -4.41 -0.75
C VAL A 182 33.52 -5.37 0.13
N LYS A 183 33.21 -5.45 1.43
CA LYS A 183 33.88 -6.37 2.35
C LYS A 183 33.63 -7.83 1.97
N LEU A 184 32.42 -8.18 1.53
CA LEU A 184 32.08 -9.53 1.06
C LEU A 184 32.87 -9.89 -0.20
N LEU A 185 32.94 -8.99 -1.19
CA LEU A 185 33.73 -9.20 -2.41
C LEU A 185 35.21 -9.47 -2.09
N ASN A 186 35.80 -8.73 -1.14
CA ASN A 186 37.17 -8.95 -0.71
C ASN A 186 37.40 -10.36 -0.09
N GLY A 187 36.36 -10.92 0.55
CA GLY A 187 36.39 -12.30 1.07
C GLY A 187 36.53 -13.37 -0.02
N PHE A 188 36.17 -13.05 -1.27
CA PHE A 188 36.33 -13.91 -2.44
C PHE A 188 37.55 -13.54 -3.30
N SER A 189 38.60 -13.00 -2.69
CA SER A 189 39.86 -12.64 -3.38
C SER A 189 40.52 -13.79 -4.16
N GLY A 190 40.26 -15.05 -3.80
CA GLY A 190 40.67 -16.23 -4.60
C GLY A 190 40.08 -16.21 -6.02
N ALA A 191 38.84 -15.73 -6.18
CA ALA A 191 38.21 -15.53 -7.49
C ALA A 191 39.01 -14.54 -8.35
N MET A 192 39.60 -13.51 -7.73
CA MET A 192 40.34 -12.47 -8.45
C MET A 192 41.62 -13.03 -9.08
N GLN A 193 42.21 -14.06 -8.48
CA GLN A 193 43.45 -14.66 -8.97
C GLN A 193 43.18 -15.65 -10.12
N HIS A 194 42.09 -16.41 -10.06
CA HIS A 194 41.83 -17.52 -10.98
C HIS A 194 40.70 -17.25 -11.98
N HIS A 195 39.72 -16.41 -11.64
CA HIS A 195 38.49 -16.15 -12.41
C HIS A 195 38.06 -14.67 -12.31
N LYS A 196 38.95 -13.75 -12.66
CA LYS A 196 38.72 -12.30 -12.61
C LYS A 196 37.48 -11.86 -13.41
N GLU A 197 37.10 -12.63 -14.42
CA GLU A 197 35.93 -12.39 -15.27
C GLU A 197 34.62 -12.37 -14.46
N LEU A 198 34.54 -13.09 -13.34
CA LEU A 198 33.37 -13.10 -12.46
C LEU A 198 33.04 -11.71 -11.90
N PHE A 199 34.05 -10.87 -11.69
CA PHE A 199 33.85 -9.51 -11.21
C PHE A 199 33.14 -8.62 -12.25
N PHE A 200 33.34 -8.88 -13.55
CA PHE A 200 32.63 -8.16 -14.61
C PHE A 200 31.13 -8.47 -14.66
N PHE A 201 30.71 -9.62 -14.12
CA PHE A 201 29.30 -9.98 -13.99
C PHE A 201 28.65 -9.48 -12.69
N THR A 202 29.43 -8.94 -11.75
CA THR A 202 28.89 -8.46 -10.47
C THR A 202 27.81 -7.37 -10.63
N PRO A 203 27.99 -6.33 -11.47
CA PRO A 203 26.94 -5.33 -11.69
C PRO A 203 25.66 -5.94 -12.29
N LEU A 204 25.80 -6.94 -13.17
CA LEU A 204 24.66 -7.62 -13.78
C LEU A 204 23.89 -8.43 -12.74
N ILE A 205 24.59 -9.20 -11.91
CA ILE A 205 23.97 -9.99 -10.84
C ILE A 205 23.27 -9.08 -9.84
N ALA A 206 23.93 -8.01 -9.37
CA ALA A 206 23.38 -7.04 -8.44
C ALA A 206 22.11 -6.37 -9.01
N ALA A 207 22.18 -5.88 -10.25
CA ALA A 207 21.02 -5.26 -10.91
C ALA A 207 19.83 -6.22 -11.03
N MET A 208 20.08 -7.48 -11.39
CA MET A 208 19.00 -8.48 -11.49
C MET A 208 18.41 -8.84 -10.13
N ALA A 209 19.23 -8.97 -9.09
CA ALA A 209 18.78 -9.19 -7.72
C ALA A 209 17.91 -8.02 -7.22
N GLY A 210 18.36 -6.79 -7.43
CA GLY A 210 17.64 -5.57 -7.08
C GLY A 210 16.30 -5.48 -7.80
N ASN A 211 16.29 -5.61 -9.12
CA ASN A 211 15.07 -5.49 -9.94
C ASN A 211 14.02 -6.53 -9.58
N VAL A 212 14.41 -7.81 -9.43
CA VAL A 212 13.48 -8.87 -9.04
C VAL A 212 12.94 -8.63 -7.63
N GLY A 213 13.80 -8.25 -6.69
CA GLY A 213 13.36 -7.92 -5.33
C GLY A 213 12.34 -6.81 -5.30
N VAL A 214 12.62 -5.70 -6.00
CA VAL A 214 11.72 -4.55 -6.07
C VAL A 214 10.39 -4.95 -6.71
N GLN A 215 10.39 -5.73 -7.79
CA GLN A 215 9.18 -6.23 -8.44
C GLN A 215 8.34 -7.10 -7.49
N SER A 216 8.94 -8.10 -6.85
CA SER A 216 8.25 -8.95 -5.88
C SER A 216 7.72 -8.14 -4.70
N SER A 217 8.50 -7.19 -4.17
CA SER A 217 8.07 -6.31 -3.07
C SER A 217 6.90 -5.42 -3.44
N ALA A 218 6.92 -4.79 -4.63
CA ALA A 218 5.85 -3.91 -5.09
C ALA A 218 4.52 -4.66 -5.22
N ILE A 219 4.53 -5.88 -5.77
CA ILE A 219 3.34 -6.73 -5.89
C ILE A 219 2.77 -7.07 -4.51
N ILE A 220 3.63 -7.33 -3.52
CA ILE A 220 3.18 -7.63 -2.16
C ILE A 220 2.67 -6.39 -1.44
N VAL A 221 3.37 -5.26 -1.50
CA VAL A 221 2.92 -4.00 -0.87
C VAL A 221 1.57 -3.58 -1.44
N GLN A 222 1.43 -3.58 -2.77
CA GLN A 222 0.14 -3.31 -3.42
C GLN A 222 -0.94 -4.31 -2.99
N GLY A 223 -0.57 -5.60 -2.87
CA GLY A 223 -1.48 -6.63 -2.41
C GLY A 223 -1.97 -6.40 -0.97
N LEU A 224 -1.08 -5.95 -0.08
CA LEU A 224 -1.37 -5.60 1.31
C LEU A 224 -2.28 -4.37 1.39
N ALA A 225 -1.95 -3.30 0.67
CA ALA A 225 -2.74 -2.06 0.62
C ALA A 225 -4.18 -2.32 0.14
N ASN A 226 -4.35 -3.18 -0.87
CA ASN A 226 -5.66 -3.54 -1.42
C ASN A 226 -6.41 -4.61 -0.63
N ASN A 227 -5.90 -5.09 0.52
CA ASN A 227 -6.46 -6.23 1.26
C ASN A 227 -6.75 -7.47 0.38
N SER A 228 -5.98 -7.63 -0.69
CA SER A 228 -6.18 -8.65 -1.72
C SER A 228 -5.35 -9.91 -1.47
N ILE A 229 -4.42 -9.83 -0.50
CA ILE A 229 -3.61 -10.97 -0.07
C ILE A 229 -4.47 -11.90 0.77
N SER A 230 -4.99 -12.93 0.11
CA SER A 230 -5.65 -14.07 0.73
C SER A 230 -4.74 -15.31 0.71
N GLY A 231 -4.94 -16.20 1.68
CA GLY A 231 -4.28 -17.50 1.75
C GLY A 231 -3.08 -17.59 2.69
N SER A 232 -2.46 -18.77 2.74
CA SER A 232 -1.30 -19.06 3.59
C SER A 232 -0.02 -18.43 3.03
N LEU A 233 0.78 -17.82 3.90
CA LEU A 233 2.14 -17.32 3.59
C LEU A 233 2.98 -18.40 2.90
N PHE A 234 2.89 -19.65 3.36
CA PHE A 234 3.66 -20.76 2.80
C PHE A 234 3.33 -21.02 1.32
N ASN A 235 2.04 -21.05 0.98
CA ASN A 235 1.59 -21.25 -0.42
C ASN A 235 2.04 -20.09 -1.31
N ARG A 236 2.08 -18.87 -0.77
CA ARG A 236 2.58 -17.70 -1.48
C ARG A 236 4.07 -17.79 -1.76
N LEU A 237 4.88 -18.18 -0.77
CA LEU A 237 6.32 -18.37 -0.96
C LEU A 237 6.62 -19.48 -1.96
N ILE A 238 5.88 -20.59 -1.94
CA ILE A 238 6.02 -21.64 -2.98
C ILE A 238 5.72 -21.10 -4.37
N LYS A 239 4.61 -20.36 -4.52
CA LYS A 239 4.25 -19.74 -5.80
C LYS A 239 5.38 -18.81 -6.29
N GLU A 240 5.97 -18.03 -5.39
CA GLU A 240 7.06 -17.12 -5.73
C GLU A 240 8.32 -17.87 -6.17
N VAL A 241 8.68 -18.97 -5.50
CA VAL A 241 9.81 -19.82 -5.91
C VAL A 241 9.59 -20.38 -7.32
N LEU A 242 8.38 -20.88 -7.62
CA LEU A 242 8.07 -21.41 -8.95
C LEU A 242 8.14 -20.34 -10.04
N LEU A 243 7.58 -19.15 -9.80
CA LEU A 243 7.68 -18.00 -10.71
C LEU A 243 9.14 -17.58 -10.94
N SER A 244 9.92 -17.55 -9.87
CA SER A 244 11.33 -17.15 -9.90
C SER A 244 12.21 -18.16 -10.62
N LEU A 245 11.94 -19.46 -10.46
CA LEU A 245 12.64 -20.51 -11.20
C LEU A 245 12.34 -20.45 -12.70
N LEU A 246 11.09 -20.18 -13.09
CA LEU A 246 10.70 -20.02 -14.48
C LEU A 246 11.39 -18.80 -15.11
N ASN A 247 11.26 -17.64 -14.48
CA ASN A 247 11.88 -16.39 -14.96
C ASN A 247 13.41 -16.50 -14.95
N GLY A 248 13.98 -17.03 -13.87
CA GLY A 248 15.42 -17.24 -13.73
C GLY A 248 15.98 -18.17 -14.79
N SER A 249 15.29 -19.26 -15.12
CA SER A 249 15.73 -20.19 -16.17
C SER A 249 15.74 -19.53 -17.55
N LEU A 250 14.71 -18.74 -17.87
CA LEU A 250 14.66 -17.99 -19.14
C LEU A 250 15.80 -16.97 -19.24
N LEU A 251 16.05 -16.23 -18.16
CA LEU A 251 17.13 -15.24 -18.10
C LEU A 251 18.51 -15.90 -18.13
N ALA A 252 18.67 -17.05 -17.48
CA ALA A 252 19.89 -17.84 -17.53
C ALA A 252 20.22 -18.31 -18.95
N LEU A 253 19.23 -18.75 -19.74
CA LEU A 253 19.44 -19.09 -21.15
C LEU A 253 19.96 -17.90 -21.96
N ILE A 254 19.38 -16.71 -21.75
CA ILE A 254 19.82 -15.47 -22.39
C ILE A 254 21.26 -15.14 -21.95
N LEU A 255 21.58 -15.31 -20.67
CA LEU A 255 22.91 -15.01 -20.13
C LEU A 255 23.98 -15.99 -20.64
N ILE A 256 23.69 -17.29 -20.74
CA ILE A 256 24.62 -18.26 -21.35
C ILE A 256 24.91 -17.86 -22.80
N ALA A 257 23.87 -17.56 -23.59
CA ALA A 257 24.05 -17.13 -24.98
C ALA A 257 24.84 -15.81 -25.07
N GLY A 258 24.48 -14.79 -24.27
CA GLY A 258 25.15 -13.49 -24.27
C GLY A 258 26.60 -13.55 -23.78
N SER A 259 26.89 -14.33 -22.73
CA SER A 259 28.25 -14.49 -22.21
C SER A 259 29.21 -15.10 -23.23
N HIS A 260 28.74 -16.08 -24.01
CA HIS A 260 29.55 -16.72 -25.05
C HIS A 260 29.62 -15.89 -26.34
N LEU A 261 28.48 -15.40 -26.85
CA LEU A 261 28.40 -14.75 -28.16
C LEU A 261 28.81 -13.28 -28.15
N LEU A 262 28.49 -12.55 -27.08
CA LEU A 262 28.74 -11.09 -27.00
C LEU A 262 30.01 -10.77 -26.22
N LEU A 263 30.27 -11.50 -25.14
CA LEU A 263 31.37 -11.18 -24.21
C LEU A 263 32.61 -12.06 -24.41
N GLY A 264 32.53 -13.12 -25.21
CA GLY A 264 33.66 -14.01 -25.50
C GLY A 264 34.19 -14.76 -24.28
N VAL A 265 33.37 -14.95 -23.25
CA VAL A 265 33.75 -15.62 -22.00
C VAL A 265 33.67 -17.15 -22.18
N SER A 266 34.48 -17.90 -21.41
CA SER A 266 34.45 -19.35 -21.43
C SER A 266 33.06 -19.89 -21.05
N TYR A 267 32.67 -21.00 -21.68
CA TYR A 267 31.37 -21.62 -21.43
C TYR A 267 31.19 -22.02 -19.96
N GLU A 268 32.26 -22.46 -19.31
CA GLU A 268 32.27 -22.84 -17.89
C GLU A 268 31.93 -21.66 -16.96
N VAL A 269 32.52 -20.49 -17.21
CA VAL A 269 32.20 -19.27 -16.46
C VAL A 269 30.78 -18.81 -16.79
N GLY A 270 30.38 -18.79 -18.06
CA GLY A 270 29.02 -18.42 -18.47
C GLY A 270 27.93 -19.28 -17.83
N LEU A 271 28.14 -20.60 -17.76
CA LEU A 271 27.26 -21.54 -17.08
C LEU A 271 27.22 -21.27 -15.58
N THR A 272 28.38 -21.04 -14.96
CA THR A 272 28.50 -20.73 -13.53
C THR A 272 27.72 -19.47 -13.15
N VAL A 273 27.88 -18.38 -13.91
CA VAL A 273 27.14 -17.13 -13.67
C VAL A 273 25.64 -17.35 -13.86
N SER A 274 25.24 -18.15 -14.84
CA SER A 274 23.82 -18.39 -15.14
C SER A 274 23.12 -19.25 -14.09
N ILE A 275 23.76 -20.31 -13.59
CA ILE A 275 23.24 -21.09 -12.46
C ILE A 275 23.12 -20.20 -11.22
N SER A 276 24.16 -19.40 -10.96
CA SER A 276 24.15 -18.48 -9.84
C SER A 276 23.03 -17.44 -9.94
N LEU A 277 22.78 -16.90 -11.14
CA LEU A 277 21.72 -15.93 -11.38
C LEU A 277 20.35 -16.51 -11.02
N ILE A 278 20.07 -17.79 -11.34
CA ILE A 278 18.80 -18.43 -10.95
C ILE A 278 18.64 -18.41 -9.43
N SER A 279 19.67 -18.82 -8.68
CA SER A 279 19.62 -18.82 -7.22
C SER A 279 19.49 -17.42 -6.64
N VAL A 280 20.17 -16.44 -7.21
CA VAL A 280 20.06 -15.03 -6.81
C VAL A 280 18.64 -14.51 -7.02
N ILE A 281 18.02 -14.79 -8.17
CA ILE A 281 16.64 -14.39 -8.48
C ILE A 281 15.65 -15.00 -7.49
N VAL A 282 15.80 -16.29 -7.16
CA VAL A 282 14.93 -16.98 -6.19
C VAL A 282 15.05 -16.37 -4.78
N ILE A 283 16.26 -16.05 -4.32
CA ILE A 283 16.42 -15.45 -2.98
C ILE A 283 15.94 -14.00 -2.98
N ALA A 284 16.23 -13.24 -4.04
CA ALA A 284 15.81 -11.84 -4.17
C ALA A 284 14.28 -11.70 -4.13
N SER A 285 13.54 -12.57 -4.82
CA SER A 285 12.08 -12.57 -4.84
C SER A 285 11.48 -13.02 -3.50
N LEU A 286 12.11 -13.99 -2.83
CA LEU A 286 11.72 -14.41 -1.49
C LEU A 286 11.89 -13.28 -0.47
N ILE A 287 13.01 -12.55 -0.51
CA ILE A 287 13.23 -11.37 0.33
C ILE A 287 12.17 -10.31 0.01
N GLY A 288 11.98 -9.98 -1.27
CA GLY A 288 10.96 -9.03 -1.72
C GLY A 288 9.55 -9.41 -1.29
N THR A 289 9.23 -10.70 -1.21
CA THR A 289 7.91 -11.17 -0.80
C THR A 289 7.73 -11.22 0.71
N PHE A 290 8.73 -11.73 1.43
CA PHE A 290 8.64 -12.03 2.85
C PHE A 290 8.75 -10.77 3.71
N VAL A 291 9.66 -9.85 3.37
CA VAL A 291 9.94 -8.68 4.21
C VAL A 291 8.73 -7.75 4.36
N PRO A 292 8.00 -7.34 3.29
CA PRO A 292 6.84 -6.46 3.47
C PRO A 292 5.72 -7.11 4.29
N ILE A 293 5.49 -8.42 4.13
CA ILE A 293 4.52 -9.16 4.95
C ILE A 293 4.91 -9.14 6.43
N LEU A 294 6.21 -9.31 6.70
CA LEU A 294 6.74 -9.27 8.06
C LEU A 294 6.57 -7.88 8.68
N LEU A 295 6.91 -6.81 7.96
CA LEU A 295 6.73 -5.44 8.44
C LEU A 295 5.27 -5.13 8.76
N ASN A 296 4.35 -5.47 7.84
CA ASN A 296 2.92 -5.27 8.05
C ASN A 296 2.41 -6.01 9.29
N LYS A 297 2.92 -7.22 9.57
CA LYS A 297 2.57 -7.98 10.78
C LYS A 297 3.03 -7.29 12.07
N PHE A 298 4.11 -6.51 12.02
CA PHE A 298 4.59 -5.70 13.14
C PHE A 298 3.97 -4.29 13.20
N GLY A 299 3.01 -3.98 12.31
CA GLY A 299 2.41 -2.64 12.23
C GLY A 299 3.36 -1.59 11.66
N ILE A 300 4.43 -2.00 10.98
CA ILE A 300 5.34 -1.12 10.25
C ILE A 300 4.85 -1.03 8.81
N ASP A 301 4.86 0.18 8.27
CA ASP A 301 4.48 0.43 6.88
C ASP A 301 5.28 -0.46 5.90
N PRO A 302 4.61 -1.34 5.13
CA PRO A 302 5.29 -2.25 4.21
C PRO A 302 5.93 -1.52 3.01
N ALA A 303 5.54 -0.28 2.68
CA ALA A 303 6.17 0.51 1.62
C ALA A 303 7.65 0.80 1.93
N LEU A 304 8.04 0.86 3.21
CA LEU A 304 9.43 0.98 3.66
C LEU A 304 10.31 -0.19 3.22
N ALA A 305 9.72 -1.37 2.98
CA ALA A 305 10.41 -2.55 2.46
C ALA A 305 10.40 -2.60 0.93
N THR A 306 10.47 -1.45 0.28
CA THR A 306 10.67 -1.35 -1.18
C THR A 306 11.85 -0.42 -1.48
N GLY A 307 12.24 -0.32 -2.75
CA GLY A 307 13.31 0.58 -3.18
C GLY A 307 14.67 0.29 -2.51
N PRO A 308 15.34 1.31 -1.90
CA PRO A 308 16.73 1.19 -1.42
C PRO A 308 16.98 0.07 -0.41
N PHE A 309 16.01 -0.21 0.47
CA PHE A 309 16.17 -1.26 1.46
C PHE A 309 16.30 -2.64 0.80
N ILE A 310 15.41 -2.92 -0.16
CA ILE A 310 15.39 -4.19 -0.89
C ILE A 310 16.60 -4.32 -1.79
N THR A 311 16.95 -3.28 -2.55
CA THR A 311 18.12 -3.33 -3.44
C THR A 311 19.41 -3.54 -2.67
N THR A 312 19.62 -2.82 -1.57
CA THR A 312 20.82 -2.97 -0.74
C THR A 312 20.91 -4.38 -0.12
N SER A 313 19.79 -4.89 0.40
CA SER A 313 19.74 -6.24 0.97
C SER A 313 20.02 -7.31 -0.09
N ASN A 314 19.46 -7.14 -1.28
CA ASN A 314 19.64 -8.07 -2.39
C ASN A 314 21.02 -7.97 -3.04
N ASP A 315 21.70 -6.83 -3.00
CA ASP A 315 23.08 -6.70 -3.43
C ASP A 315 23.99 -7.55 -2.53
N ILE A 316 23.83 -7.44 -1.21
CA ILE A 316 24.59 -8.20 -0.21
C ILE A 316 24.34 -9.70 -0.39
N CYS A 317 23.07 -10.13 -0.39
CA CYS A 317 22.70 -11.52 -0.56
C CYS A 317 23.08 -12.06 -1.94
N GLY A 318 22.87 -11.26 -2.98
CA GLY A 318 23.15 -11.62 -4.37
C GLY A 318 24.63 -11.86 -4.62
N ILE A 319 25.50 -10.97 -4.15
CA ILE A 319 26.96 -11.13 -4.21
C ILE A 319 27.38 -12.39 -3.45
N LEU A 320 26.87 -12.58 -2.23
CA LEU A 320 27.22 -13.73 -1.40
C LEU A 320 26.85 -15.05 -2.09
N ILE A 321 25.62 -15.16 -2.60
CA ILE A 321 25.12 -16.35 -3.29
C ILE A 321 25.92 -16.60 -4.57
N TYR A 322 26.13 -15.55 -5.36
CA TYR A 322 26.85 -15.64 -6.62
C TYR A 322 28.25 -16.19 -6.44
N PHE A 323 29.05 -15.56 -5.58
CA PHE A 323 30.42 -15.99 -5.39
C PHE A 323 30.52 -17.32 -4.63
N THR A 324 29.55 -17.66 -3.78
CA THR A 324 29.51 -18.98 -3.12
C THR A 324 29.27 -20.10 -4.14
N ILE A 325 28.30 -19.93 -5.04
CA ILE A 325 28.02 -20.91 -6.10
C ILE A 325 29.20 -20.98 -7.07
N ALA A 326 29.76 -19.83 -7.46
CA ALA A 326 30.93 -19.80 -8.33
C ALA A 326 32.13 -20.53 -7.71
N LYS A 327 32.37 -20.33 -6.41
CA LYS A 327 33.41 -21.04 -5.66
C LYS A 327 33.19 -22.54 -5.64
N MET A 328 31.94 -22.99 -5.44
CA MET A 328 31.58 -24.40 -5.45
C MET A 328 31.77 -25.07 -6.81
N ILE A 329 31.51 -24.35 -7.91
CA ILE A 329 31.60 -24.90 -9.26
C ILE A 329 33.03 -24.86 -9.80
N LEU A 330 33.72 -23.72 -9.66
CA LEU A 330 35.03 -23.46 -10.28
C LEU A 330 36.21 -23.80 -9.36
N GLY A 331 36.00 -23.95 -8.06
CA GLY A 331 37.01 -24.48 -7.13
C GLY A 331 38.18 -23.54 -6.85
N PHE A 332 37.89 -22.34 -6.35
CA PHE A 332 38.88 -21.37 -5.85
C PHE A 332 38.66 -21.01 -4.37
#